data_AF-A0A653DD29-F1
#
_entry.id   AF-A0A653DD29-F1
#
_cell.length_a   1.000
_cell.length_b   1.000
_cell.length_c   1.000
_cell.angle_alpha   90.00
_cell.angle_beta   90.00
_cell.angle_gamma   90.00
#
_symmetry.space_group_name_H-M   'P 1'
#
loop_
_entity.id
_entity.type
_entity.pdbx_description
1 polymer ?
#
loop_
_entity_poly.entity_id
_entity_poly.type
_entity_poly.pdbx_seq_one_letter_code
_entity_poly.pdbx_strand_id
1 'polypeptide(L)'
;MMEEHLTECGLPACEEPIINQTIDSGIFIFLRRKVKAWTMLCPTHPQSLVYYKSYAERRKEMTRHIVKYNNFIMHPFSLFMMYWEYFISILEIVSMFIFCVSNAYSWTVMTDNGPFLVRRYVDILTTVDVILRLFFVGYYDSKMNKSVLRRSTIIKHYAFTLFIPDILSSVNSHFYALYELEIVEEDETNGTILRWTRLLVLTRFFRIPIWFETLECIKKRAGLGVVTSFCLRMLLLISIVLCTCYTLGLVFENAIEATYSTEEAKWEYFNITRFFGVTTKVMMVYIKDIFDYELISGEIISVWCMATGFIINVLFLATLMQAISRYIAITKNSERLLSESDQYLIHHQMPNNIRQRFKDYFQFKFQNRFYREEKINKMLSDVLKDQIMISITKEHVERVEFFKDLHEDVLVSLVRKLKLEIFLTGDVIVKSGDLGE
;
A
#
# COMPACT_ATOMS: atom_id res chain seq x y z
N MET A 1 -8.78 28.84 26.13
CA MET A 1 -10.10 28.19 26.06
C MET A 1 -10.07 26.70 25.71
N MET A 2 -9.75 26.27 24.47
CA MET A 2 -9.80 24.82 24.15
C MET A 2 -8.71 24.01 24.89
N GLU A 3 -7.52 24.58 25.11
CA GLU A 3 -6.46 23.98 25.92
C GLU A 3 -6.79 23.92 27.42
N GLU A 4 -7.46 24.95 27.96
CA GLU A 4 -7.89 24.99 29.37
C GLU A 4 -9.00 23.97 29.66
N HIS A 5 -9.93 23.79 28.72
CA HIS A 5 -10.99 22.79 28.86
C HIS A 5 -10.47 21.35 28.74
N LEU A 6 -9.39 21.13 27.98
CA LEU A 6 -8.69 19.84 27.90
C LEU A 6 -7.99 19.49 29.22
N THR A 7 -7.47 20.48 29.95
CA THR A 7 -6.84 20.26 31.27
C THR A 7 -7.83 19.92 32.38
N GLU A 8 -9.07 20.41 32.33
CA GLU A 8 -10.13 20.08 33.30
C GLU A 8 -10.70 18.67 33.09
N CYS A 9 -10.70 18.15 31.85
CA CYS A 9 -11.26 16.85 31.51
C CYS A 9 -10.41 15.62 31.92
N GLY A 10 -9.28 15.80 32.61
CA GLY A 10 -8.38 14.69 32.97
C GLY A 10 -7.76 13.96 31.77
N LEU A 11 -7.95 14.48 30.56
CA LEU A 11 -7.18 14.07 29.39
C LEU A 11 -5.79 14.67 29.57
N PRO A 12 -4.72 13.89 29.46
CA PRO A 12 -3.38 14.41 29.64
C PRO A 12 -3.15 15.60 28.70
N ALA A 13 -2.83 16.76 29.28
CA ALA A 13 -2.25 17.88 28.54
C ALA A 13 -1.18 17.33 27.61
N CYS A 14 -1.12 17.81 26.35
CA CYS A 14 -0.24 17.35 25.27
C CYS A 14 1.07 16.77 25.83
N GLU A 15 1.06 15.46 26.13
CA GLU A 15 2.06 14.92 27.06
C GLU A 15 3.41 15.06 26.40
N GLU A 16 4.35 15.69 27.10
CA GLU A 16 5.69 15.89 26.58
C GLU A 16 6.22 14.61 25.94
N PRO A 17 6.82 14.72 24.74
CA PRO A 17 7.34 13.55 24.06
C PRO A 17 8.33 12.88 25.01
N ILE A 18 8.15 11.57 25.26
CA ILE A 18 8.95 10.74 26.18
C ILE A 18 10.46 10.93 25.97
N ILE A 19 10.84 11.33 24.77
CA ILE A 19 12.19 11.61 24.30
C ILE A 19 12.80 12.83 25.03
N ASN A 20 12.00 13.85 25.35
CA ASN A 20 12.45 15.01 26.12
C ASN A 20 12.83 14.64 27.56
N GLN A 21 12.14 13.66 28.14
CA GLN A 21 12.39 13.17 29.50
C GLN A 21 13.63 12.25 29.59
N THR A 22 14.06 11.68 28.47
CA THR A 22 15.13 10.64 28.43
C THR A 22 16.45 11.15 27.86
N ILE A 23 16.42 12.21 27.05
CA ILE A 23 17.61 12.87 26.50
C ILE A 23 17.58 14.33 26.95
N ASP A 24 17.98 14.59 28.17
CA ASP A 24 17.93 15.90 28.84
C ASP A 24 19.22 16.73 28.67
N SER A 25 20.35 16.08 28.39
CA SER A 25 21.68 16.70 28.43
C SER A 25 22.64 16.16 27.35
N GLY A 26 23.71 16.92 27.05
CA GLY A 26 24.80 16.55 26.15
C GLY A 26 24.93 17.39 24.88
N ILE A 27 25.75 16.94 23.93
CA ILE A 27 26.02 17.64 22.66
C ILE A 27 24.92 17.26 21.64
N PHE A 28 24.48 18.24 20.84
CA PHE A 28 23.46 18.07 19.78
C PHE A 28 22.14 17.42 20.27
N ILE A 29 21.64 17.85 21.42
CA ILE A 29 20.41 17.31 22.06
C ILE A 29 19.25 17.26 21.06
N PHE A 30 18.98 18.38 20.36
CA PHE A 30 17.89 18.46 19.40
C PHE A 30 17.99 17.42 18.29
N LEU A 31 19.19 17.22 17.73
CA LEU A 31 19.43 16.24 16.67
C LEU A 31 19.23 14.81 17.19
N ARG A 32 19.78 14.48 18.37
CA ARG A 32 19.62 13.15 18.99
C ARG A 32 18.16 12.83 19.30
N ARG A 33 17.41 13.81 19.83
CA ARG A 33 15.97 13.68 20.06
C ARG A 33 15.21 13.42 18.76
N LYS A 34 15.52 14.18 17.70
CA LYS A 34 14.89 14.02 16.38
C LYS A 34 15.21 12.66 15.76
N VAL A 35 16.47 12.23 15.79
CA VAL A 35 16.89 10.90 15.30
C VAL A 35 16.21 9.80 16.09
N LYS A 36 16.17 9.90 17.43
CA LYS A 36 15.51 8.88 18.25
C LYS A 36 14.02 8.82 17.94
N ALA A 37 13.34 9.96 17.82
CA ALA A 37 11.93 10.01 17.42
C ALA A 37 11.66 9.31 16.10
N TRP A 38 12.56 9.46 15.12
CA TRP A 38 12.43 8.84 13.80
C TRP A 38 12.57 7.31 13.83
N THR A 39 13.32 6.76 14.80
CA THR A 39 13.54 5.31 14.96
C THR A 39 12.53 4.62 15.88
N MET A 40 11.70 5.40 16.59
CA MET A 40 10.70 4.89 17.52
C MET A 40 9.35 4.67 16.84
N LEU A 41 8.44 4.00 17.54
CA LEU A 41 7.05 3.81 17.11
C LEU A 41 6.42 5.16 16.74
N CYS A 42 5.99 5.30 15.49
CA CYS A 42 5.42 6.54 14.98
C CYS A 42 3.89 6.47 14.97
N PRO A 43 3.15 7.39 15.61
CA PRO A 43 1.69 7.38 15.63
C PRO A 43 1.04 7.56 14.25
N THR A 44 1.72 8.24 13.32
CA THR A 44 1.21 8.50 11.96
C THR A 44 1.44 7.32 11.02
N HIS A 45 2.09 6.23 11.48
CA HIS A 45 2.32 5.05 10.68
C HIS A 45 0.99 4.29 10.47
N PRO A 46 0.54 3.98 9.24
CA PRO A 46 -0.76 3.35 9.02
C PRO A 46 -0.94 2.01 9.78
N GLN A 47 0.13 1.23 9.94
CA GLN A 47 0.09 -0.03 10.68
C GLN A 47 0.19 0.15 12.20
N SER A 48 0.76 1.25 12.73
CA SER A 48 0.86 1.42 14.19
C SER A 48 -0.52 1.57 14.82
N LEU A 49 -1.47 2.21 14.10
CA LEU A 49 -2.85 2.36 14.54
C LEU A 49 -3.63 1.05 14.56
N VAL A 50 -3.21 0.07 13.74
CA VAL A 50 -3.83 -1.26 13.68
C VAL A 50 -3.35 -2.13 14.84
N TYR A 51 -2.04 -2.15 15.10
CA TYR A 51 -1.43 -3.01 16.11
C TYR A 51 -1.44 -2.40 17.53
N TYR A 52 -1.35 -1.08 17.64
CA TYR A 52 -1.37 -0.35 18.91
C TYR A 52 -2.51 0.67 18.88
N LYS A 53 -3.69 0.23 19.33
CA LYS A 53 -4.95 0.96 19.16
C LYS A 53 -5.00 2.20 20.04
N SER A 54 -4.63 2.05 21.31
CA SER A 54 -4.71 3.15 22.28
C SER A 54 -3.42 3.97 22.34
N TYR A 55 -3.55 5.24 22.76
CA TYR A 55 -2.39 6.09 23.04
C TYR A 55 -1.52 5.51 24.17
N ALA A 56 -2.15 4.99 25.24
CA ALA A 56 -1.44 4.38 26.36
C ALA A 56 -0.60 3.17 25.96
N GLU A 57 -1.10 2.29 25.08
CA GLU A 57 -0.33 1.18 24.53
C GLU A 57 0.87 1.66 23.72
N ARG A 58 0.68 2.66 22.86
CA ARG A 58 1.78 3.27 22.10
C ARG A 58 2.83 3.88 23.02
N ARG A 59 2.41 4.61 24.06
CA ARG A 59 3.30 5.21 25.05
C ARG A 59 4.07 4.15 25.81
N LYS A 60 3.39 3.10 26.28
CA LYS A 60 4.01 1.96 26.96
C LYS A 60 5.05 1.27 26.08
N GLU A 61 4.76 1.09 24.80
CA GLU A 61 5.71 0.49 23.85
C GLU A 61 6.91 1.40 23.58
N MET A 62 6.69 2.71 23.40
CA MET A 62 7.76 3.70 23.26
C MET A 62 8.67 3.72 24.48
N THR A 63 8.11 3.74 25.70
CA THR A 63 8.90 3.66 26.94
C THR A 63 9.65 2.33 27.05
N ARG A 64 9.01 1.20 26.70
CA ARG A 64 9.65 -0.12 26.68
C ARG A 64 10.84 -0.14 25.72
N HIS A 65 10.70 0.47 24.55
CA HIS A 65 11.75 0.57 23.54
C HIS A 65 12.96 1.35 24.05
N ILE A 66 12.75 2.49 24.72
CA ILE A 66 13.85 3.31 25.27
C ILE A 66 14.53 2.62 26.45
N VAL A 67 13.77 2.08 27.39
CA VAL A 67 14.32 1.58 28.67
C VAL A 67 15.01 0.22 28.49
N LYS A 68 14.44 -0.69 27.70
CA LYS A 68 14.89 -2.10 27.66
C LYS A 68 15.86 -2.41 26.52
N TYR A 69 15.92 -1.59 25.48
CA TYR A 69 16.66 -1.91 24.27
C TYR A 69 17.66 -0.82 23.91
N ASN A 70 18.72 -1.22 23.22
CA ASN A 70 19.79 -0.29 22.82
C ASN A 70 19.25 0.80 21.88
N ASN A 71 19.82 2.01 21.99
CA ASN A 71 19.48 3.18 21.20
C ASN A 71 19.51 2.95 19.68
N PHE A 72 20.36 2.04 19.20
CA PHE A 72 20.51 1.71 17.78
C PHE A 72 19.42 0.79 17.20
N ILE A 73 18.59 0.15 18.02
CA ILE A 73 17.53 -0.71 17.51
C ILE A 73 16.35 0.16 17.07
N MET A 74 15.92 -0.02 15.84
CA MET A 74 14.80 0.67 15.21
C MET A 74 13.53 -0.15 15.35
N HIS A 75 12.43 0.53 15.68
CA HIS A 75 11.11 -0.09 15.72
C HIS A 75 10.60 -0.33 14.29
N PRO A 76 9.94 -1.47 13.99
CA PRO A 76 9.41 -1.76 12.64
C PRO A 76 8.48 -0.64 12.13
N PHE A 77 7.53 -0.21 12.96
CA PHE A 77 6.59 0.87 12.63
C PHE A 77 7.15 2.26 12.93
N SER A 78 8.42 2.49 12.62
CA SER A 78 9.06 3.79 12.79
C SER A 78 8.92 4.65 11.54
N LEU A 79 9.07 5.97 11.69
CA LEU A 79 8.98 6.89 10.56
C LEU A 79 10.13 6.64 9.57
N PHE A 80 11.34 6.40 10.08
CA PHE A 80 12.51 6.06 9.27
C PHE A 80 12.28 4.79 8.47
N MET A 81 11.87 3.68 9.11
CA MET A 81 11.68 2.42 8.39
C MET A 81 10.60 2.49 7.33
N MET A 82 9.50 3.22 7.58
CA MET A 82 8.48 3.43 6.54
C MET A 82 9.06 4.11 5.29
N TYR A 83 9.80 5.21 5.44
CA TYR A 83 10.41 5.89 4.28
C TYR A 83 11.52 5.07 3.64
N TRP A 84 12.31 4.34 4.44
CA TRP A 84 13.34 3.44 3.94
C TRP A 84 12.75 2.29 3.12
N GLU A 85 11.67 1.66 3.60
CA GLU A 85 10.95 0.61 2.87
C GLU A 85 10.33 1.14 1.57
N TYR A 86 9.82 2.38 1.57
CA TYR A 86 9.33 3.02 0.35
C TYR A 86 10.45 3.20 -0.67
N PHE A 87 11.59 3.72 -0.22
CA PHE A 87 12.76 3.96 -1.05
C PHE A 87 13.32 2.65 -1.63
N ILE A 88 13.55 1.64 -0.79
CA ILE A 88 14.07 0.33 -1.21
C ILE A 88 13.08 -0.38 -2.15
N SER A 89 11.77 -0.37 -1.85
CA SER A 89 10.78 -1.00 -2.73
C SER A 89 10.77 -0.36 -4.12
N ILE A 90 10.82 0.97 -4.22
CA ILE A 90 10.89 1.68 -5.50
C ILE A 90 12.20 1.33 -6.23
N LEU A 91 13.34 1.35 -5.53
CA LEU A 91 14.63 1.01 -6.11
C LEU A 91 14.66 -0.42 -6.65
N GLU A 92 14.14 -1.39 -5.90
CA GLU A 92 14.09 -2.80 -6.32
C GLU A 92 13.18 -3.00 -7.54
N ILE A 93 12.02 -2.31 -7.58
CA ILE A 93 11.11 -2.31 -8.74
C ILE A 93 11.82 -1.73 -9.98
N VAL A 94 12.45 -0.55 -9.86
CA VAL A 94 13.19 0.07 -10.97
C VAL A 94 14.34 -0.83 -11.42
N SER A 95 15.04 -1.46 -10.47
CA SER A 95 16.14 -2.37 -10.76
C SER A 95 15.69 -3.65 -11.48
N MET A 96 14.45 -4.10 -11.27
CA MET A 96 13.86 -5.18 -12.07
C MET A 96 13.65 -4.75 -13.53
N PHE A 97 13.17 -3.54 -13.78
CA PHE A 97 13.06 -3.02 -15.14
C PHE A 97 14.42 -2.83 -15.81
N ILE A 98 15.40 -2.28 -15.09
CA ILE A 98 16.78 -2.15 -15.57
C ILE A 98 17.38 -3.52 -15.86
N PHE A 99 17.17 -4.51 -14.99
CA PHE A 99 17.58 -5.89 -15.23
C PHE A 99 17.00 -6.40 -16.55
N CYS A 100 15.73 -6.11 -16.81
CA CYS A 100 15.07 -6.60 -18.01
C CYS A 100 15.61 -5.96 -19.30
N VAL A 101 15.87 -4.66 -19.25
CA VAL A 101 16.52 -3.95 -20.36
C VAL A 101 17.96 -4.44 -20.54
N SER A 102 18.73 -4.58 -19.46
CA SER A 102 20.15 -4.97 -19.51
C SER A 102 20.36 -6.39 -20.03
N ASN A 103 19.46 -7.32 -19.69
CA ASN A 103 19.53 -8.72 -20.17
C ASN A 103 18.81 -8.92 -21.51
N ALA A 104 18.23 -7.87 -22.09
CA ALA A 104 17.75 -7.89 -23.46
C ALA A 104 18.89 -7.72 -24.48
N TYR A 105 20.05 -7.27 -24.03
CA TYR A 105 21.27 -7.19 -24.84
C TYR A 105 22.00 -8.53 -24.84
N SER A 106 22.77 -8.78 -25.89
CA SER A 106 23.57 -10.00 -26.06
C SER A 106 24.41 -10.34 -24.82
N TRP A 107 24.65 -11.64 -24.61
CA TRP A 107 25.54 -12.19 -23.59
C TRP A 107 26.97 -11.61 -23.63
N THR A 108 27.36 -11.03 -24.76
CA THR A 108 28.71 -10.52 -25.05
C THR A 108 28.83 -8.99 -24.94
N VAL A 109 27.73 -8.23 -25.02
CA VAL A 109 27.75 -6.75 -24.95
C VAL A 109 27.77 -6.34 -23.47
N MET A 110 28.93 -6.54 -22.83
CA MET A 110 29.22 -6.21 -21.44
C MET A 110 29.75 -4.78 -21.25
N THR A 111 29.60 -3.89 -22.23
CA THR A 111 30.45 -2.68 -22.34
C THR A 111 29.74 -1.32 -22.23
N ASP A 112 28.45 -1.27 -21.88
CA ASP A 112 27.81 0.01 -21.54
C ASP A 112 27.87 0.27 -20.03
N ASN A 113 28.83 1.13 -19.63
CA ASN A 113 29.10 1.50 -18.24
C ASN A 113 27.85 2.02 -17.49
N GLY A 114 26.88 2.65 -18.17
CA GLY A 114 25.74 3.32 -17.52
C GLY A 114 24.80 2.40 -16.73
N PRO A 115 24.04 1.50 -17.39
CA PRO A 115 23.08 0.61 -16.72
C PRO A 115 23.74 -0.32 -15.69
N PHE A 116 24.97 -0.75 -15.99
CA PHE A 116 25.77 -1.58 -15.10
C PHE A 116 26.19 -0.86 -13.82
N LEU A 117 26.63 0.40 -13.91
CA LEU A 117 26.94 1.22 -12.73
C LEU A 117 25.68 1.46 -11.88
N VAL A 118 24.55 1.81 -12.50
CA VAL A 118 23.28 1.99 -11.79
C VAL A 118 22.90 0.70 -11.06
N ARG A 119 23.05 -0.45 -11.71
CA ARG A 119 22.79 -1.76 -11.10
C ARG A 119 23.67 -2.00 -9.87
N ARG A 120 24.98 -1.74 -9.98
CA ARG A 120 25.92 -1.87 -8.86
C ARG A 120 25.52 -1.02 -7.67
N TYR A 121 25.16 0.25 -7.88
CA TYR A 121 24.71 1.13 -6.78
C TYR A 121 23.44 0.63 -6.11
N VAL A 122 22.47 0.11 -6.89
CA VAL A 122 21.28 -0.50 -6.30
C VAL A 122 21.65 -1.71 -5.45
N ASP A 123 22.54 -2.57 -5.92
CA ASP A 123 22.94 -3.79 -5.21
C ASP A 123 23.71 -3.47 -3.90
N ILE A 124 24.49 -2.39 -3.88
CA ILE A 124 25.10 -1.86 -2.64
C ILE A 124 24.00 -1.41 -1.66
N LEU A 125 23.01 -0.65 -2.12
CA LEU A 125 21.93 -0.16 -1.26
C LEU A 125 21.06 -1.31 -0.72
N THR A 126 20.77 -2.34 -1.54
CA THR A 126 20.06 -3.53 -1.06
C THR A 126 20.88 -4.33 -0.07
N THR A 127 22.21 -4.41 -0.24
CA THR A 127 23.10 -5.04 0.73
C THR A 127 23.12 -4.27 2.06
N VAL A 128 23.10 -2.94 2.02
CA VAL A 128 22.93 -2.11 3.22
C VAL A 128 21.58 -2.37 3.89
N ASP A 129 20.49 -2.49 3.12
CA ASP A 129 19.17 -2.85 3.66
C ASP A 129 19.18 -4.21 4.37
N VAL A 130 19.86 -5.23 3.81
CA VAL A 130 20.06 -6.52 4.47
C VAL A 130 20.76 -6.37 5.82
N ILE A 131 21.84 -5.60 5.87
CA ILE A 131 22.58 -5.33 7.11
C ILE A 131 21.69 -4.61 8.12
N LEU A 132 20.93 -3.60 7.67
CA LEU A 132 19.99 -2.87 8.52
C LEU A 132 18.94 -3.79 9.13
N ARG A 133 18.30 -4.63 8.32
CA ARG A 133 17.26 -5.57 8.77
C ARG A 133 17.79 -6.66 9.68
N LEU A 134 18.99 -7.18 9.38
CA LEU A 134 19.61 -8.25 10.15
C LEU A 134 19.99 -7.81 11.58
N PHE A 135 20.51 -6.58 11.74
CA PHE A 135 21.09 -6.15 13.02
C PHE A 135 20.30 -5.09 13.78
N PHE A 136 19.54 -4.24 13.08
CA PHE A 136 19.01 -3.01 13.67
C PHE A 136 17.48 -2.93 13.67
N VAL A 137 16.76 -3.70 12.85
CA VAL A 137 15.29 -3.55 12.71
C VAL A 137 14.56 -4.68 13.46
N GLY A 138 13.64 -4.31 14.35
CA GLY A 138 12.72 -5.29 14.95
C GLY A 138 11.63 -5.74 14.00
N TYR A 139 10.99 -6.87 14.29
CA TYR A 139 9.81 -7.34 13.55
C TYR A 139 8.58 -7.42 14.45
N TYR A 140 7.39 -7.41 13.87
CA TYR A 140 6.15 -7.60 14.62
C TYR A 140 5.71 -9.06 14.57
N ASP A 141 5.51 -9.68 15.72
CA ASP A 141 5.01 -11.04 15.81
C ASP A 141 3.48 -11.01 15.97
N SER A 142 2.78 -11.41 14.90
CA SER A 142 1.32 -11.47 14.85
C SER A 142 0.72 -12.48 15.83
N LYS A 143 1.44 -13.56 16.18
CA LYS A 143 0.95 -14.57 17.12
C LYS A 143 1.00 -14.07 18.56
N MET A 144 2.08 -13.36 18.89
CA MET A 144 2.31 -12.83 20.24
C MET A 144 1.76 -11.42 20.44
N ASN A 145 1.23 -10.80 19.38
CA ASN A 145 0.78 -9.40 19.34
C ASN A 145 1.77 -8.41 19.97
N LYS A 146 3.05 -8.55 19.62
CA LYS A 146 4.10 -7.67 20.13
C LYS A 146 5.21 -7.44 19.11
N SER A 147 5.81 -6.26 19.13
CA SER A 147 7.10 -6.04 18.47
C SER A 147 8.21 -6.78 19.22
N VAL A 148 9.05 -7.48 18.48
CA VAL A 148 10.24 -8.17 18.99
C VAL A 148 11.47 -7.36 18.61
N LEU A 149 12.15 -6.82 19.62
CA LEU A 149 13.29 -5.90 19.45
C LEU A 149 14.62 -6.52 19.94
N ARG A 150 14.63 -7.78 20.37
CA ARG A 150 15.84 -8.45 20.86
C ARG A 150 16.71 -8.91 19.68
N ARG A 151 18.00 -8.54 19.69
CA ARG A 151 18.95 -8.77 18.58
C ARG A 151 19.08 -10.23 18.17
N SER A 152 19.28 -11.14 19.12
CA SER A 152 19.46 -12.57 18.81
C SER A 152 18.24 -13.20 18.15
N THR A 153 17.03 -12.74 18.47
CA THR A 153 15.80 -13.21 17.83
C THR A 153 15.58 -12.58 16.46
N ILE A 154 15.98 -11.31 16.27
CA ILE A 154 15.92 -10.63 14.96
C ILE A 154 16.82 -11.37 13.95
N ILE A 155 18.09 -11.60 14.31
CA ILE A 155 19.06 -12.27 13.44
C ILE A 155 18.56 -13.65 13.03
N LYS A 156 18.09 -14.46 13.99
CA LYS A 156 17.55 -15.80 13.69
C LYS A 156 16.33 -15.72 12.78
N HIS A 157 15.37 -14.84 13.08
CA HIS A 157 14.16 -14.72 12.28
C HIS A 157 14.46 -14.31 10.83
N TYR A 158 15.34 -13.33 10.64
CA TYR A 158 15.69 -12.86 9.31
C TYR A 158 16.56 -13.87 8.53
N ALA A 159 17.51 -14.53 9.19
CA ALA A 159 18.36 -15.56 8.60
C ALA A 159 17.57 -16.72 7.96
N PHE A 160 16.44 -17.10 8.57
CA PHE A 160 15.59 -18.19 8.08
C PHE A 160 14.46 -17.75 7.13
N THR A 161 14.25 -16.45 6.91
CA THR A 161 13.13 -15.95 6.10
C THR A 161 13.59 -15.37 4.76
N LEU A 162 14.36 -14.29 4.76
CA LEU A 162 14.69 -13.52 3.55
C LEU A 162 16.19 -13.37 3.30
N PHE A 163 17.04 -13.77 4.22
CA PHE A 163 18.49 -13.61 4.08
C PHE A 163 19.07 -14.27 2.83
N ILE A 164 18.71 -15.52 2.55
CA ILE A 164 19.20 -16.27 1.38
C ILE A 164 18.82 -15.57 0.06
N PRO A 165 17.53 -15.29 -0.23
CA PRO A 165 17.16 -14.63 -1.47
C PRO A 165 17.77 -13.21 -1.58
N ASP A 166 17.87 -12.48 -0.46
CA ASP A 166 18.41 -11.12 -0.50
C ASP A 166 19.90 -11.09 -0.87
N ILE A 167 20.70 -12.02 -0.33
CA ILE A 167 22.12 -12.14 -0.68
C ILE A 167 22.26 -12.61 -2.12
N LEU A 168 21.55 -13.66 -2.52
CA LEU A 168 21.63 -14.20 -3.89
C LEU A 168 21.33 -13.12 -4.93
N SER A 169 20.38 -12.23 -4.65
CA SER A 169 20.01 -11.15 -5.57
C SER A 169 21.13 -10.16 -5.90
N SER A 170 22.16 -10.08 -5.06
CA SER A 170 23.29 -9.15 -5.21
C SER A 170 24.58 -9.86 -5.64
N VAL A 171 24.63 -11.20 -5.65
CA VAL A 171 25.85 -12.00 -5.93
C VAL A 171 26.52 -11.60 -7.24
N ASN A 172 25.74 -11.33 -8.30
CA ASN A 172 26.30 -10.98 -9.61
C ASN A 172 27.20 -9.74 -9.56
N SER A 173 26.74 -8.65 -8.93
CA SER A 173 27.51 -7.41 -8.80
C SER A 173 28.76 -7.60 -7.94
N HIS A 174 28.69 -8.46 -6.91
CA HIS A 174 29.86 -8.79 -6.09
C HIS A 174 30.90 -9.60 -6.87
N PHE A 175 30.46 -10.57 -7.67
CA PHE A 175 31.36 -11.38 -8.50
C PHE A 175 32.09 -10.52 -9.55
N TYR A 176 31.38 -9.57 -10.16
CA TYR A 176 32.01 -8.61 -11.06
C TYR A 176 33.02 -7.71 -10.35
N ALA A 177 32.72 -7.24 -9.12
CA ALA A 177 33.66 -6.43 -8.36
C ALA A 177 34.97 -7.19 -8.03
N LEU A 178 34.90 -8.52 -7.82
CA LEU A 178 36.10 -9.35 -7.63
C LEU A 178 36.95 -9.44 -8.90
N TYR A 179 36.32 -9.40 -10.06
CA TYR A 179 36.97 -9.40 -11.36
C TYR A 179 37.71 -8.08 -11.64
N GLU A 180 37.05 -6.94 -11.36
CA GLU A 180 37.69 -5.60 -11.44
C GLU A 180 38.88 -5.46 -10.49
N LEU A 181 38.88 -6.17 -9.37
CA LEU A 181 39.97 -6.18 -8.41
C LEU A 181 41.09 -7.19 -8.76
N GLU A 182 40.99 -7.87 -9.91
CA GLU A 182 41.96 -8.87 -10.39
C GLU A 182 42.17 -10.04 -9.39
N ILE A 183 41.20 -10.31 -8.51
CA ILE A 183 41.25 -11.40 -7.53
C ILE A 183 40.90 -12.74 -8.20
N VAL A 184 40.07 -12.70 -9.23
CA VAL A 184 39.62 -13.86 -10.02
C VAL A 184 40.08 -13.67 -11.46
N GLU A 185 40.80 -14.66 -11.99
CA GLU A 185 41.30 -14.63 -13.36
C GLU A 185 40.17 -14.81 -14.40
N GLU A 186 40.37 -14.17 -15.55
CA GLU A 186 39.47 -14.18 -16.70
C GLU A 186 39.54 -15.50 -17.48
N ASP A 187 38.94 -16.53 -16.90
CA ASP A 187 38.75 -17.83 -17.56
C ASP A 187 37.37 -17.93 -18.23
N GLU A 188 37.25 -18.69 -19.34
CA GLU A 188 35.98 -18.94 -20.02
C GLU A 188 34.90 -19.52 -19.08
N THR A 189 35.32 -20.32 -18.11
CA THR A 189 34.46 -20.91 -17.07
C THR A 189 33.93 -19.84 -16.12
N ASN A 190 34.80 -18.94 -15.64
CA ASN A 190 34.43 -17.83 -14.76
C ASN A 190 33.52 -16.82 -15.48
N GLY A 191 33.79 -16.54 -16.75
CA GLY A 191 32.91 -15.74 -17.60
C GLY A 191 31.52 -16.36 -17.75
N THR A 192 31.44 -17.68 -17.93
CA THR A 192 30.15 -18.39 -18.02
C THR A 192 29.38 -18.34 -16.70
N ILE A 193 30.04 -18.57 -15.56
CA ILE A 193 29.43 -18.45 -14.22
C ILE A 193 28.89 -17.04 -13.97
N LEU A 194 29.67 -16.01 -14.33
CA LEU A 194 29.26 -14.61 -14.18
C LEU A 194 28.01 -14.28 -15.02
N ARG A 195 27.83 -14.91 -16.18
CA ARG A 195 26.62 -14.73 -16.99
C ARG A 195 25.38 -15.34 -16.34
N TRP A 196 25.48 -16.57 -15.83
CA TRP A 196 24.36 -17.25 -15.15
C TRP A 196 23.98 -16.63 -13.82
N THR A 197 24.95 -16.09 -13.07
CA THR A 197 24.65 -15.40 -11.80
C THR A 197 23.77 -14.16 -11.98
N ARG A 198 23.66 -13.60 -13.20
CA ARG A 198 22.72 -12.49 -13.50
C ARG A 198 21.27 -12.88 -13.21
N LEU A 199 20.89 -14.14 -13.40
CA LEU A 199 19.52 -14.59 -13.15
C LEU A 199 19.18 -14.62 -11.65
N LEU A 200 20.18 -14.62 -10.76
CA LEU A 200 19.94 -14.60 -9.31
C LEU A 200 19.21 -13.33 -8.86
N VAL A 201 19.18 -12.27 -9.67
CA VAL A 201 18.36 -11.08 -9.43
C VAL A 201 16.88 -11.42 -9.27
N LEU A 202 16.38 -12.47 -9.94
CA LEU A 202 15.00 -12.92 -9.85
C LEU A 202 14.61 -13.39 -8.44
N THR A 203 15.58 -13.69 -7.57
CA THR A 203 15.31 -13.98 -6.15
C THR A 203 14.66 -12.81 -5.40
N ARG A 204 14.69 -11.58 -5.93
CA ARG A 204 13.90 -10.48 -5.33
C ARG A 204 12.39 -10.66 -5.47
N PHE A 205 11.89 -11.63 -6.24
CA PHE A 205 10.47 -11.98 -6.22
C PHE A 205 9.99 -12.39 -4.82
N PHE A 206 10.87 -12.92 -3.96
CA PHE A 206 10.55 -13.18 -2.55
C PHE A 206 10.20 -11.91 -1.77
N ARG A 207 10.54 -10.71 -2.28
CA ARG A 207 10.18 -9.40 -1.69
C ARG A 207 8.87 -8.81 -2.22
N ILE A 208 8.20 -9.42 -3.19
CA ILE A 208 6.89 -8.96 -3.69
C ILE A 208 5.86 -8.72 -2.55
N PRO A 209 5.76 -9.57 -1.51
CA PRO A 209 4.85 -9.29 -0.38
C PRO A 209 5.15 -7.96 0.31
N ILE A 210 6.44 -7.62 0.50
CA ILE A 210 6.88 -6.37 1.11
C ILE A 210 6.54 -5.18 0.23
N TRP A 211 6.69 -5.31 -1.10
CA TRP A 211 6.27 -4.27 -2.04
C TRP A 211 4.76 -4.01 -1.95
N PHE A 212 3.95 -5.06 -1.81
CA PHE A 212 2.49 -4.91 -1.66
C PHE A 212 2.08 -4.30 -0.32
N GLU A 213 2.74 -4.68 0.78
CA GLU A 213 2.53 -4.04 2.08
C GLU A 213 2.90 -2.55 2.03
N THR A 214 4.00 -2.22 1.37
CA THR A 214 4.45 -0.85 1.11
C THR A 214 3.41 -0.06 0.31
N LEU A 215 2.90 -0.62 -0.79
CA LEU A 215 1.84 0.01 -1.58
C LEU A 215 0.53 0.19 -0.78
N GLU A 216 0.19 -0.72 0.14
CA GLU A 216 -0.97 -0.54 1.03
C GLU A 216 -0.73 0.59 2.04
N CYS A 217 0.48 0.73 2.57
CA CYS A 217 0.84 1.85 3.44
C CYS A 217 0.77 3.19 2.71
N ILE A 218 1.29 3.27 1.48
CA ILE A 218 1.18 4.45 0.61
C ILE A 218 -0.28 4.78 0.35
N LYS A 219 -1.10 3.81 -0.05
CA LYS A 219 -2.54 3.97 -0.27
C LYS A 219 -3.25 4.57 0.94
N LYS A 220 -3.03 4.01 2.13
CA LYS A 220 -3.66 4.49 3.38
C LYS A 220 -3.25 5.92 3.72
N ARG A 221 -1.99 6.28 3.48
CA ARG A 221 -1.45 7.62 3.82
C ARG A 221 -1.83 8.69 2.80
N ALA A 222 -1.81 8.35 1.50
CA ALA A 222 -2.17 9.26 0.41
C ALA A 222 -3.69 9.34 0.18
N GLY A 223 -4.49 8.50 0.86
CA GLY A 223 -5.94 8.48 0.68
C GLY A 223 -6.38 7.97 -0.70
N LEU A 224 -5.61 7.08 -1.33
CA LEU A 224 -5.92 6.58 -2.66
C LEU A 224 -7.17 5.70 -2.65
N GLY A 225 -8.03 5.91 -3.66
CA GLY A 225 -9.22 5.09 -3.88
C GLY A 225 -8.89 3.60 -4.11
N VAL A 226 -9.86 2.73 -3.82
CA VAL A 226 -9.71 1.27 -3.94
C VAL A 226 -9.37 0.87 -5.39
N VAL A 227 -10.03 1.48 -6.38
CA VAL A 227 -9.82 1.20 -7.81
C VAL A 227 -8.43 1.65 -8.27
N THR A 228 -8.03 2.88 -7.94
CA THR A 228 -6.72 3.42 -8.31
C THR A 228 -5.58 2.55 -7.76
N SER A 229 -5.66 2.17 -6.47
CA SER A 229 -4.65 1.30 -5.87
C SER A 229 -4.64 -0.10 -6.49
N PHE A 230 -5.80 -0.62 -6.90
CA PHE A 230 -5.89 -1.90 -7.60
C PHE A 230 -5.22 -1.83 -8.98
N CYS A 231 -5.55 -0.82 -9.79
CA CYS A 231 -4.96 -0.61 -11.11
C CYS A 231 -3.43 -0.48 -11.04
N LEU A 232 -2.90 0.30 -10.09
CA LEU A 232 -1.45 0.45 -9.91
C LEU A 232 -0.76 -0.87 -9.56
N ARG A 233 -1.37 -1.69 -8.68
CA ARG A 233 -0.81 -3.01 -8.33
C ARG A 233 -0.82 -3.97 -9.50
N MET A 234 -1.92 -4.02 -10.26
CA MET A 234 -2.03 -4.91 -11.40
C MET A 234 -1.11 -4.49 -12.54
N LEU A 235 -1.00 -3.18 -12.80
CA LEU A 235 -0.05 -2.65 -13.78
C LEU A 235 1.37 -3.06 -13.41
N LEU A 236 1.79 -2.86 -12.16
CA LEU A 236 3.11 -3.26 -11.68
C LEU A 236 3.36 -4.76 -11.87
N LEU A 237 2.41 -5.61 -11.47
CA LEU A 237 2.51 -7.07 -11.61
C LEU A 237 2.64 -7.52 -13.07
N ILE A 238 1.76 -7.03 -13.93
CA ILE A 238 1.77 -7.35 -15.36
C ILE A 238 3.09 -6.90 -15.98
N SER A 239 3.54 -5.68 -15.68
CA SER A 239 4.82 -5.17 -16.18
C SER A 239 6.01 -6.04 -15.73
N ILE A 240 6.08 -6.43 -14.45
CA ILE A 240 7.14 -7.31 -13.95
C ILE A 240 7.12 -8.66 -14.69
N VAL A 241 5.95 -9.27 -14.82
CA VAL A 241 5.80 -10.55 -15.52
C VAL A 241 6.24 -10.44 -16.97
N LEU A 242 5.72 -9.46 -17.72
CA LEU A 242 6.06 -9.28 -19.13
C LEU A 242 7.56 -9.12 -19.32
N CYS A 243 8.18 -8.25 -18.52
CA CYS A 243 9.60 -7.99 -18.60
C CYS A 243 10.43 -9.25 -18.25
N THR A 244 10.01 -10.01 -17.23
CA THR A 244 10.72 -11.22 -16.82
C THR A 244 10.56 -12.36 -17.81
N CYS A 245 9.35 -12.57 -18.37
CA CYS A 245 9.11 -13.54 -19.42
C CYS A 245 9.93 -13.24 -20.68
N TYR A 246 10.02 -11.97 -21.05
CA TYR A 246 10.84 -11.54 -22.18
C TYR A 246 12.33 -11.86 -21.96
N THR A 247 12.85 -11.53 -20.78
CA THR A 247 14.28 -11.76 -20.47
C THR A 247 14.63 -13.23 -20.37
N LEU A 248 13.80 -14.04 -19.72
CA LEU A 248 14.03 -15.48 -19.59
C LEU A 248 13.94 -16.17 -20.95
N GLY A 249 13.01 -15.75 -21.81
CA GLY A 249 12.94 -16.23 -23.19
C GLY A 249 14.22 -15.96 -23.95
N LEU A 250 14.72 -14.73 -23.93
CA LEU A 250 15.93 -14.33 -24.66
C LEU A 250 17.19 -15.02 -24.10
N VAL A 251 17.31 -15.14 -22.78
CA VAL A 251 18.41 -15.87 -22.12
C VAL A 251 18.40 -17.34 -22.53
N PHE A 252 17.23 -17.97 -22.57
CA PHE A 252 17.09 -19.38 -22.94
C PHE A 252 17.38 -19.62 -24.43
N GLU A 253 16.91 -18.75 -25.34
CA GLU A 253 17.25 -18.81 -26.77
C GLU A 253 18.77 -18.70 -26.98
N ASN A 254 19.39 -17.67 -26.38
CA ASN A 254 20.83 -17.44 -26.51
C ASN A 254 21.65 -18.59 -25.91
N ALA A 255 21.21 -19.19 -24.80
CA ALA A 255 21.91 -20.33 -24.19
C ALA A 255 21.87 -21.57 -25.11
N ILE A 256 20.73 -21.82 -25.77
CA ILE A 256 20.58 -22.93 -26.71
C ILE A 256 21.41 -22.66 -27.97
N GLU A 257 21.32 -21.46 -28.55
CA GLU A 257 22.11 -21.08 -29.73
C GLU A 257 23.61 -21.17 -29.44
N ALA A 258 24.09 -20.68 -28.30
CA ALA A 258 25.50 -20.80 -27.91
C ALA A 258 25.98 -22.25 -27.71
N THR A 259 25.06 -23.18 -27.41
CA THR A 259 25.39 -24.59 -27.20
C THR A 259 25.34 -25.41 -28.49
N TYR A 260 24.43 -25.07 -29.41
CA TYR A 260 24.09 -25.91 -30.57
C TYR A 260 24.36 -25.27 -31.94
N SER A 261 24.54 -23.94 -32.01
CA SER A 261 24.85 -23.21 -33.24
C SER A 261 26.29 -22.68 -33.20
N THR A 262 27.00 -22.79 -34.31
CA THR A 262 28.36 -22.22 -34.49
C THR A 262 28.37 -20.75 -34.87
N GLU A 263 27.19 -20.13 -35.01
CA GLU A 263 27.04 -18.69 -35.28
C GLU A 263 27.09 -17.90 -33.98
N GLU A 264 27.68 -16.70 -34.00
CA GLU A 264 27.65 -15.77 -32.88
C GLU A 264 26.20 -15.45 -32.46
N ALA A 265 26.00 -15.19 -31.15
CA ALA A 265 24.68 -14.93 -30.58
C ALA A 265 23.94 -13.85 -31.39
N LYS A 266 22.79 -14.20 -31.97
CA LYS A 266 22.11 -13.37 -33.00
C LYS A 266 21.52 -12.07 -32.46
N TRP A 267 21.31 -11.96 -31.16
CA TRP A 267 20.46 -10.93 -30.56
C TRP A 267 21.28 -9.94 -29.73
N GLU A 268 21.73 -8.87 -30.38
CA GLU A 268 22.58 -7.84 -29.76
C GLU A 268 21.78 -6.74 -29.02
N TYR A 269 20.53 -6.46 -29.45
CA TYR A 269 19.76 -5.31 -28.97
C TYR A 269 18.32 -5.69 -28.58
N PHE A 270 17.74 -4.89 -27.65
CA PHE A 270 16.32 -4.95 -27.33
C PHE A 270 15.47 -4.79 -28.59
N ASN A 271 14.60 -5.76 -28.84
CA ASN A 271 13.71 -5.76 -30.00
C ASN A 271 12.25 -5.64 -29.57
N ILE A 272 11.63 -4.51 -29.94
CA ILE A 272 10.25 -4.19 -29.60
C ILE A 272 9.25 -5.18 -30.22
N THR A 273 9.52 -5.74 -31.39
CA THR A 273 8.61 -6.70 -32.05
C THR A 273 8.57 -8.02 -31.28
N ARG A 274 9.71 -8.45 -30.74
CA ARG A 274 9.80 -9.63 -29.88
C ARG A 274 9.17 -9.39 -28.51
N PHE A 275 9.39 -8.22 -27.91
CA PHE A 275 8.71 -7.86 -26.66
C PHE A 275 7.20 -7.86 -26.84
N PHE A 276 6.72 -7.34 -27.97
CA PHE A 276 5.31 -7.43 -28.35
C PHE A 276 4.84 -8.87 -28.56
N GLY A 277 5.64 -9.72 -29.22
CA GLY A 277 5.37 -11.16 -29.38
C GLY A 277 5.26 -11.92 -28.04
N VAL A 278 6.11 -11.61 -27.06
CA VAL A 278 5.98 -12.15 -25.69
C VAL A 278 4.71 -11.62 -25.02
N THR A 279 4.39 -10.33 -25.23
CA THR A 279 3.18 -9.71 -24.68
C THR A 279 1.92 -10.38 -25.20
N THR A 280 1.82 -10.66 -26.51
CA THR A 280 0.64 -11.35 -27.07
C THR A 280 0.49 -12.78 -26.55
N LYS A 281 1.60 -13.49 -26.32
CA LYS A 281 1.61 -14.84 -25.72
C LYS A 281 1.17 -14.81 -24.25
N VAL A 282 1.71 -13.90 -23.44
CA VAL A 282 1.32 -13.75 -22.01
C VAL A 282 -0.12 -13.28 -21.87
N MET A 283 -0.60 -12.43 -22.78
CA MET A 283 -1.99 -11.96 -22.81
C MET A 283 -2.97 -12.95 -23.44
N MET A 284 -2.50 -14.10 -23.95
CA MET A 284 -3.31 -15.13 -24.61
C MET A 284 -4.06 -14.63 -25.86
N VAL A 285 -3.49 -13.64 -26.57
CA VAL A 285 -4.01 -13.07 -27.83
C VAL A 285 -3.19 -13.56 -29.04
N TYR A 286 -2.25 -14.49 -28.82
CA TYR A 286 -1.30 -14.96 -29.82
C TYR A 286 -1.97 -15.51 -31.09
N ILE A 287 -1.55 -14.97 -32.24
CA ILE A 287 -1.89 -15.46 -33.58
C ILE A 287 -0.58 -15.97 -34.20
N LYS A 288 -0.58 -17.25 -34.59
CA LYS A 288 0.61 -18.02 -34.99
C LYS A 288 1.40 -17.40 -36.15
N ASP A 289 0.71 -16.77 -37.11
CA ASP A 289 1.29 -16.39 -38.40
C ASP A 289 2.17 -15.11 -38.40
N ILE A 290 2.34 -14.42 -37.26
CA ILE A 290 3.07 -13.13 -37.21
C ILE A 290 4.50 -13.28 -36.65
N PHE A 291 4.77 -14.34 -35.88
CA PHE A 291 6.03 -14.51 -35.16
C PHE A 291 6.52 -15.96 -35.27
N ASP A 292 6.78 -16.43 -36.50
CA ASP A 292 7.36 -17.75 -36.73
C ASP A 292 8.75 -17.84 -36.10
N TYR A 293 8.92 -18.83 -35.21
CA TYR A 293 10.22 -19.26 -34.73
C TYR A 293 10.58 -20.50 -35.53
N GLU A 294 11.61 -20.43 -36.38
CA GLU A 294 12.12 -21.60 -37.10
C GLU A 294 12.75 -22.65 -36.15
N LEU A 295 12.90 -22.33 -34.87
CA LEU A 295 13.64 -23.10 -33.87
C LEU A 295 12.73 -23.65 -32.76
N ILE A 296 12.96 -24.92 -32.36
CA ILE A 296 12.22 -25.63 -31.29
C ILE A 296 12.23 -24.85 -29.96
N SER A 297 13.29 -24.09 -29.68
CA SER A 297 13.42 -23.26 -28.47
C SER A 297 12.31 -22.21 -28.38
N GLY A 298 11.93 -21.59 -29.50
CA GLY A 298 10.87 -20.58 -29.57
C GLY A 298 9.50 -21.15 -29.24
N GLU A 299 9.22 -22.39 -29.63
CA GLU A 299 7.99 -23.10 -29.28
C GLU A 299 7.91 -23.40 -27.77
N ILE A 300 9.01 -23.88 -27.17
CA ILE A 300 9.08 -24.14 -25.72
C ILE A 300 8.83 -22.86 -24.92
N ILE A 301 9.48 -21.75 -25.31
CA ILE A 301 9.27 -20.44 -24.68
C ILE A 301 7.84 -19.97 -24.85
N SER A 302 7.22 -20.23 -26.01
CA SER A 302 5.84 -19.84 -26.27
C SER A 302 4.87 -20.58 -25.35
N VAL A 303 5.05 -21.88 -25.18
CA VAL A 303 4.26 -22.68 -24.22
C VAL A 303 4.44 -22.17 -22.80
N TRP A 304 5.68 -21.88 -22.38
CA TRP A 304 5.96 -21.35 -21.04
C TRP A 304 5.35 -19.96 -20.81
N CYS A 305 5.44 -19.05 -21.78
CA CYS A 305 4.83 -17.71 -21.73
C CYS A 305 3.31 -17.80 -21.66
N MET A 306 2.68 -18.69 -22.43
CA MET A 306 1.23 -18.91 -22.40
C MET A 306 0.77 -19.52 -21.07
N ALA A 307 1.48 -20.51 -20.55
CA ALA A 307 1.15 -21.13 -19.25
C ALA A 307 1.25 -20.11 -18.11
N THR A 308 2.33 -19.32 -18.09
CA THR A 308 2.54 -18.24 -17.11
C THR A 308 1.47 -17.15 -17.26
N GLY A 309 1.18 -16.76 -18.51
CA GLY A 309 0.14 -15.81 -18.86
C GLY A 309 -1.24 -16.24 -18.40
N PHE A 310 -1.62 -17.50 -18.62
CA PHE A 310 -2.90 -18.04 -18.17
C PHE A 310 -3.09 -17.90 -16.65
N ILE A 311 -2.09 -18.29 -15.85
CA ILE A 311 -2.15 -18.18 -14.39
C ILE A 311 -2.38 -16.72 -13.96
N ILE A 312 -1.64 -15.78 -14.56
CA ILE A 312 -1.69 -14.37 -14.19
C ILE A 312 -3.00 -13.72 -14.63
N ASN A 313 -3.53 -14.07 -15.80
CA ASN A 313 -4.83 -13.59 -16.26
C ASN A 313 -5.96 -14.10 -15.34
N VAL A 314 -5.91 -15.36 -14.89
CA VAL A 314 -6.88 -15.89 -13.92
C VAL A 314 -6.80 -15.13 -12.59
N LEU A 315 -5.60 -14.87 -12.07
CA LEU A 315 -5.40 -14.08 -10.85
C LEU A 315 -5.87 -12.62 -11.03
N PHE A 316 -5.62 -12.02 -12.20
CA PHE A 316 -6.11 -10.69 -12.54
C PHE A 316 -7.64 -10.64 -12.55
N LEU A 317 -8.31 -11.58 -13.21
CA LEU A 317 -9.77 -11.67 -13.23
C LEU A 317 -10.34 -11.88 -11.81
N ALA A 318 -9.74 -12.76 -11.01
CA ALA A 318 -10.18 -13.02 -9.65
C ALA A 318 -10.07 -11.77 -8.76
N THR A 319 -8.95 -11.05 -8.84
CA THR A 319 -8.73 -9.83 -8.06
C THR A 319 -9.56 -8.64 -8.59
N LEU A 320 -9.78 -8.55 -9.90
CA LEU A 320 -10.70 -7.60 -10.53
C LEU A 320 -12.13 -7.80 -10.03
N MET A 321 -12.62 -9.05 -9.99
CA MET A 321 -13.94 -9.38 -9.46
C MET A 321 -14.08 -8.98 -7.98
N GLN A 322 -13.03 -9.14 -7.17
CA GLN A 322 -13.02 -8.66 -5.79
C GLN A 322 -13.07 -7.12 -5.71
N ALA A 323 -12.31 -6.42 -6.56
CA ALA A 323 -12.31 -4.96 -6.59
C ALA A 323 -13.68 -4.40 -7.03
N ILE A 324 -14.26 -4.97 -8.08
CA ILE A 324 -15.61 -4.64 -8.56
C ILE A 324 -16.64 -4.93 -7.47
N SER A 325 -16.57 -6.08 -6.81
CA SER A 325 -17.50 -6.44 -5.74
C SER A 325 -17.44 -5.48 -4.56
N ARG A 326 -16.23 -5.04 -4.16
CA ARG A 326 -16.04 -4.01 -3.12
C ARG A 326 -16.59 -2.66 -3.55
N TYR A 327 -16.35 -2.26 -4.79
CA TYR A 327 -16.90 -1.02 -5.35
C TYR A 327 -18.43 -1.05 -5.40
N ILE A 328 -19.01 -2.12 -5.95
CA ILE A 328 -20.46 -2.33 -5.98
C ILE A 328 -21.02 -2.38 -4.55
N ALA A 329 -20.35 -3.01 -3.58
CA ALA A 329 -20.85 -3.03 -2.21
C ALA A 329 -20.99 -1.63 -1.60
N ILE A 330 -20.09 -0.71 -1.93
CA ILE A 330 -20.15 0.69 -1.49
C ILE A 330 -21.36 1.39 -2.12
N THR A 331 -21.57 1.25 -3.43
CA THR A 331 -22.67 1.89 -4.15
C THR A 331 -24.04 1.24 -3.87
N LYS A 332 -24.10 -0.09 -3.90
CA LYS A 332 -25.34 -0.87 -3.78
C LYS A 332 -26.01 -0.71 -2.43
N ASN A 333 -25.27 -0.41 -1.37
CA ASN A 333 -25.87 -0.14 -0.06
C ASN A 333 -26.83 1.05 -0.07
N SER A 334 -26.60 2.01 -0.97
CA SER A 334 -27.41 3.21 -1.07
C SER A 334 -28.64 2.99 -1.97
N GLU A 335 -28.46 2.32 -3.11
CA GLU A 335 -29.56 1.92 -4.01
C GLU A 335 -30.50 0.88 -3.39
N ARG A 336 -29.98 -0.05 -2.58
CA ARG A 336 -30.79 -1.09 -1.91
C ARG A 336 -31.91 -0.49 -1.09
N LEU A 337 -31.61 0.52 -0.25
CA LEU A 337 -32.61 1.14 0.62
C LEU A 337 -33.74 1.79 -0.19
N LEU A 338 -33.40 2.46 -1.29
CA LEU A 338 -34.38 3.06 -2.18
C LEU A 338 -35.23 1.98 -2.87
N SER A 339 -34.60 0.91 -3.35
CA SER A 339 -35.30 -0.19 -4.02
C SER A 339 -36.24 -0.97 -3.08
N GLU A 340 -35.81 -1.23 -1.85
CA GLU A 340 -36.63 -1.87 -0.80
C GLU A 340 -37.86 -1.00 -0.49
N SER A 341 -37.65 0.32 -0.40
CA SER A 341 -38.75 1.26 -0.14
C SER A 341 -39.71 1.40 -1.31
N ASP A 342 -39.22 1.41 -2.56
CA ASP A 342 -40.08 1.45 -3.76
C ASP A 342 -40.91 0.17 -3.87
N GLN A 343 -40.33 -1.00 -3.57
CA GLN A 343 -41.05 -2.27 -3.50
C GLN A 343 -42.15 -2.26 -2.43
N TYR A 344 -41.88 -1.68 -1.26
CA TYR A 344 -42.89 -1.50 -0.21
C TYR A 344 -44.09 -0.67 -0.71
N LEU A 345 -43.84 0.46 -1.39
CA LEU A 345 -44.91 1.30 -1.93
C LEU A 345 -45.72 0.59 -3.03
N ILE A 346 -45.05 -0.20 -3.88
CA ILE A 346 -45.71 -1.00 -4.92
C ILE A 346 -46.58 -2.10 -4.29
N HIS A 347 -46.06 -2.80 -3.27
CA HIS A 347 -46.80 -3.84 -2.57
C HIS A 347 -48.10 -3.32 -1.96
N HIS A 348 -48.07 -2.10 -1.41
CA HIS A 348 -49.24 -1.41 -0.87
C HIS A 348 -50.06 -0.62 -1.91
N GLN A 349 -49.80 -0.82 -3.22
CA GLN A 349 -50.55 -0.22 -4.33
C GLN A 349 -50.65 1.31 -4.28
N MET A 350 -49.57 1.98 -3.84
CA MET A 350 -49.56 3.43 -3.70
C MET A 350 -49.71 4.14 -5.06
N PRO A 351 -50.57 5.16 -5.16
CA PRO A 351 -50.73 5.98 -6.37
C PRO A 351 -49.41 6.58 -6.86
N ASN A 352 -49.28 6.78 -8.18
CA ASN A 352 -48.07 7.33 -8.81
C ASN A 352 -47.62 8.66 -8.19
N ASN A 353 -48.57 9.54 -7.86
CA ASN A 353 -48.28 10.84 -7.26
C ASN A 353 -47.58 10.73 -5.90
N ILE A 354 -47.99 9.76 -5.07
CA ILE A 354 -47.37 9.52 -3.75
C ILE A 354 -45.99 8.89 -3.94
N ARG A 355 -45.85 7.95 -4.88
CA ARG A 355 -44.56 7.33 -5.20
C ARG A 355 -43.54 8.35 -5.72
N GLN A 356 -43.98 9.31 -6.52
CA GLN A 356 -43.11 10.36 -7.03
C GLN A 356 -42.70 11.34 -5.94
N ARG A 357 -43.64 11.81 -5.11
CA ARG A 357 -43.31 12.63 -3.92
C ARG A 357 -42.36 11.92 -2.97
N PHE A 358 -42.51 10.60 -2.79
CA PHE A 358 -41.58 9.81 -2.00
C PHE A 358 -40.15 9.85 -2.58
N LYS A 359 -40.02 9.68 -3.91
CA LYS A 359 -38.70 9.76 -4.59
C LYS A 359 -38.09 11.14 -4.45
N ASP A 360 -38.88 12.20 -4.64
CA ASP A 360 -38.43 13.59 -4.49
C ASP A 360 -37.96 13.88 -3.06
N TYR A 361 -38.71 13.43 -2.04
CA TYR A 361 -38.34 13.53 -0.63
C TYR A 361 -37.00 12.82 -0.34
N PHE A 362 -36.85 11.57 -0.79
CA PHE A 362 -35.62 10.81 -0.56
C PHE A 362 -34.42 11.42 -1.27
N GLN A 363 -34.60 11.92 -2.50
CA GLN A 363 -33.55 12.59 -3.25
C GLN A 363 -33.11 13.89 -2.56
N PHE A 364 -34.05 14.68 -2.05
CA PHE A 364 -33.75 15.90 -1.30
C PHE A 364 -33.04 15.60 0.02
N LYS A 365 -33.56 14.65 0.82
CA LYS A 365 -33.01 14.28 2.13
C LYS A 365 -31.59 13.73 2.05
N PHE A 366 -31.31 12.88 1.05
CA PHE A 366 -30.04 12.16 0.98
C PHE A 366 -29.07 12.69 -0.09
N GLN A 367 -29.49 13.56 -1.01
CA GLN A 367 -28.64 14.08 -2.10
C GLN A 367 -27.85 12.98 -2.85
N ASN A 368 -28.52 11.86 -3.16
CA ASN A 368 -27.92 10.65 -3.75
C ASN A 368 -26.83 9.97 -2.88
N ARG A 369 -26.70 10.32 -1.61
CA ARG A 369 -25.81 9.70 -0.61
C ARG A 369 -26.64 9.16 0.54
N PHE A 370 -27.10 7.93 0.39
CA PHE A 370 -27.96 7.31 1.40
C PHE A 370 -27.14 6.83 2.60
N TYR A 371 -27.59 7.20 3.81
CA TYR A 371 -26.99 6.78 5.06
C TYR A 371 -28.07 6.37 6.07
N ARG A 372 -27.71 5.49 7.00
CA ARG A 372 -28.61 5.03 8.08
C ARG A 372 -28.27 5.77 9.36
N GLU A 373 -28.93 6.90 9.57
CA GLU A 373 -28.68 7.80 10.70
C GLU A 373 -28.76 7.07 12.05
N GLU A 374 -29.77 6.22 12.27
CA GLU A 374 -29.88 5.43 13.51
C GLU A 374 -28.68 4.52 13.76
N LYS A 375 -28.13 3.89 12.71
CA LYS A 375 -26.97 3.02 12.85
C LYS A 375 -25.72 3.83 13.15
N ILE A 376 -25.56 4.97 12.49
CA ILE A 376 -24.45 5.89 12.73
C ILE A 376 -24.51 6.39 14.17
N ASN A 377 -25.67 6.88 14.60
CA ASN A 377 -25.88 7.34 15.97
C ASN A 377 -25.61 6.21 16.98
N LYS A 378 -26.03 4.96 16.74
CA LYS A 378 -25.68 3.84 17.65
C LYS A 378 -24.18 3.52 17.74
N MET A 379 -23.37 3.89 16.73
CA MET A 379 -21.92 3.65 16.72
C MET A 379 -21.11 4.79 17.37
N LEU A 380 -21.69 5.99 17.46
CA LEU A 380 -21.02 7.18 18.01
C LEU A 380 -21.15 7.23 19.54
N SER A 381 -20.10 7.73 20.21
CA SER A 381 -20.20 8.11 21.63
C SER A 381 -21.13 9.31 21.79
N ASP A 382 -21.81 9.41 22.94
CA ASP A 382 -22.78 10.50 23.17
C ASP A 382 -22.12 11.89 23.07
N VAL A 383 -20.91 12.03 23.59
CA VAL A 383 -20.11 13.26 23.46
C VAL A 383 -19.88 13.65 22.00
N LEU A 384 -19.55 12.67 21.13
CA LEU A 384 -19.31 12.94 19.71
C LEU A 384 -20.61 13.27 18.98
N LYS A 385 -21.74 12.65 19.36
CA LYS A 385 -23.06 13.03 18.83
C LYS A 385 -23.40 14.47 19.17
N ASP A 386 -23.17 14.87 20.41
CA ASP A 386 -23.44 16.25 20.86
C ASP A 386 -22.62 17.25 20.08
N GLN A 387 -21.32 16.98 19.91
CA GLN A 387 -20.43 17.82 19.11
C GLN A 387 -20.89 17.92 17.66
N ILE A 388 -21.28 16.80 17.04
CA ILE A 388 -21.82 16.79 15.68
C ILE A 388 -23.12 17.61 15.62
N MET A 389 -24.05 17.42 16.54
CA MET A 389 -25.33 18.11 16.56
C MET A 389 -25.16 19.63 16.74
N ILE A 390 -24.29 20.06 17.67
CA ILE A 390 -23.94 21.47 17.84
C ILE A 390 -23.31 22.00 16.55
N SER A 391 -22.39 21.27 15.93
CA SER A 391 -21.74 21.74 14.70
C SER A 391 -22.72 21.90 13.52
N ILE A 392 -23.72 21.02 13.39
CA ILE A 392 -24.76 21.09 12.36
C ILE A 392 -25.72 22.27 12.62
N THR A 393 -26.07 22.51 13.88
CA THR A 393 -27.08 23.51 14.26
C THR A 393 -26.50 24.90 14.53
N LYS A 394 -25.18 25.03 14.70
CA LYS A 394 -24.49 26.27 15.08
C LYS A 394 -24.93 27.48 14.26
N GLU A 395 -24.88 27.37 12.94
CA GLU A 395 -25.23 28.48 12.05
C GLU A 395 -26.73 28.86 12.15
N HIS A 396 -27.60 27.88 12.41
CA HIS A 396 -29.03 28.12 12.58
C HIS A 396 -29.35 28.78 13.91
N VAL A 397 -28.68 28.35 14.98
CA VAL A 397 -28.88 28.88 16.32
C VAL A 397 -28.36 30.31 16.45
N GLU A 398 -27.20 30.64 15.86
CA GLU A 398 -26.62 31.99 15.88
C GLU A 398 -27.48 33.04 15.13
N ARG A 399 -28.28 32.61 14.14
CA ARG A 399 -29.17 33.50 13.38
C ARG A 399 -30.41 33.92 14.16
N VAL A 400 -30.84 33.14 15.14
CA VAL A 400 -32.05 33.42 15.92
C VAL A 400 -31.69 34.33 17.09
N GLU A 401 -32.26 35.54 17.14
CA GLU A 401 -31.96 36.52 18.21
C GLU A 401 -32.25 35.97 19.62
N PHE A 402 -33.34 35.20 19.77
CA PHE A 402 -33.72 34.60 21.04
C PHE A 402 -32.63 33.69 21.64
N PHE A 403 -31.80 33.03 20.83
CA PHE A 403 -30.78 32.10 21.32
C PHE A 403 -29.43 32.75 21.65
N LYS A 404 -29.21 34.03 21.29
CA LYS A 404 -27.92 34.72 21.50
C LYS A 404 -27.60 34.99 22.96
N ASP A 405 -28.63 35.21 23.77
CA ASP A 405 -28.49 35.58 25.18
C ASP A 405 -28.56 34.36 26.13
N LEU A 406 -28.71 33.14 25.59
CA LEU A 406 -28.76 31.93 26.40
C LEU A 406 -27.37 31.42 26.77
N HIS A 407 -27.24 30.90 28.01
CA HIS A 407 -26.04 30.22 28.46
C HIS A 407 -25.76 28.96 27.63
N GLU A 408 -24.48 28.67 27.34
CA GLU A 408 -24.07 27.57 26.46
C GLU A 408 -24.65 26.21 26.90
N ASP A 409 -24.68 25.91 28.20
CA ASP A 409 -25.25 24.64 28.72
C ASP A 409 -26.73 24.44 28.38
N VAL A 410 -27.51 25.52 28.38
CA VAL A 410 -28.94 25.48 28.03
C VAL A 410 -29.10 25.30 26.53
N LEU A 411 -28.24 25.96 25.75
CA LEU A 411 -28.20 25.86 24.30
C LEU A 411 -27.85 24.44 23.85
N VAL A 412 -26.85 23.81 24.48
CA VAL A 412 -26.49 22.39 24.24
C VAL A 412 -27.67 21.47 24.60
N SER A 413 -28.33 21.71 25.72
CA SER A 413 -29.48 20.91 26.16
C SER A 413 -30.70 21.06 25.23
N LEU A 414 -30.90 22.25 24.66
CA LEU A 414 -31.95 22.53 23.68
C LEU A 414 -31.63 21.87 22.33
N VAL A 415 -30.39 22.03 21.85
CA VAL A 415 -29.90 21.43 20.61
C VAL A 415 -30.03 19.91 20.64
N ARG A 416 -29.76 19.27 21.78
CA ARG A 416 -29.98 17.82 21.97
C ARG A 416 -31.43 17.36 21.76
N LYS A 417 -32.41 18.25 21.95
CA LYS A 417 -33.84 17.94 21.77
C LYS A 417 -34.35 18.27 20.36
N LEU A 418 -33.57 19.00 19.57
CA LEU A 418 -33.95 19.32 18.20
C LEU A 418 -33.97 18.05 17.33
N LYS A 419 -34.98 17.97 16.47
CA LYS A 419 -35.10 16.92 15.45
C LYS A 419 -35.09 17.60 14.10
N LEU A 420 -34.29 17.07 13.18
CA LEU A 420 -34.28 17.52 11.80
C LEU A 420 -35.53 16.96 11.10
N GLU A 421 -36.41 17.85 10.65
CA GLU A 421 -37.55 17.51 9.81
C GLU A 421 -37.42 18.22 8.46
N ILE A 422 -37.84 17.51 7.41
CA ILE A 422 -37.75 17.95 6.02
C ILE A 422 -39.16 17.91 5.47
N PHE A 423 -39.57 19.00 4.82
CA PHE A 423 -40.88 19.13 4.17
C PHE A 423 -40.68 19.43 2.68
N LEU A 424 -41.54 18.87 1.85
CA LEU A 424 -41.57 19.18 0.42
C LEU A 424 -42.40 20.44 0.16
N THR A 425 -42.17 21.08 -0.99
CA THR A 425 -43.02 22.16 -1.48
C THR A 425 -44.48 21.72 -1.59
N GLY A 426 -45.38 22.47 -0.95
CA GLY A 426 -46.81 22.17 -0.91
C GLY A 426 -47.26 21.36 0.31
N ASP A 427 -46.34 20.94 1.18
CA ASP A 427 -46.68 20.32 2.46
C ASP A 427 -47.27 21.36 3.42
N VAL A 428 -48.37 20.99 4.08
CA VAL A 428 -48.95 21.80 5.17
C VAL A 428 -48.22 21.43 6.46
N ILE A 429 -47.34 22.31 6.94
CA ILE A 429 -46.54 22.09 8.15
C ILE A 429 -47.38 22.29 9.41
N VAL A 430 -48.15 23.39 9.46
CA VAL A 430 -49.05 23.73 10.55
C VAL A 430 -50.39 24.13 9.95
N LYS A 431 -51.48 23.57 10.49
CA LYS A 431 -52.84 23.87 10.06
C LYS A 431 -53.56 24.66 11.14
N SER A 432 -54.28 25.70 10.71
CA SER A 432 -55.07 26.53 11.63
C SER A 432 -56.17 25.71 12.30
N GLY A 433 -56.24 25.78 13.63
CA GLY A 433 -57.21 25.07 14.46
C GLY A 433 -56.71 23.75 15.05
N ASP A 434 -55.55 23.25 14.61
CA ASP A 434 -54.94 22.05 15.19
C ASP A 434 -54.10 22.43 16.44
N LEU A 435 -54.09 21.57 17.45
CA LEU A 435 -53.25 21.71 18.64
C LEU A 435 -51.79 21.41 18.26
N GLY A 436 -50.86 22.30 18.62
CA GLY A 436 -49.43 22.07 18.45
C GLY A 436 -48.91 21.07 19.48
N GLU A 437 -48.07 20.13 19.04
CA GLU A 437 -47.36 19.16 19.89
C GLU A 437 -46.00 19.65 20.36
#